data_AF-A0A813K6W0-F1
#
_entry.id   AF-A0A813K6W0-F1
#
_cell.length_a   1.000
_cell.length_b   1.000
_cell.length_c   1.000
_cell.angle_alpha   90.00
_cell.angle_beta   90.00
_cell.angle_gamma   90.00
#
_symmetry.space_group_name_H-M   'P 1'
#
loop_
_entity.id
_entity.type
_entity.pdbx_description
1 polymer ?
#
loop_
_entity_poly.entity_id
_entity_poly.type
_entity_poly.pdbx_seq_one_letter_code
_entity_poly.pdbx_strand_id
1 'polypeptide(L)'
;QNRAAAASCGASQQQAVPQSSGASAAAPASWKAEKLWSGPKAQQSAVARPMSCSELPAAGSGTELDSIRRWLLCQGDPPEPAVQQPEMPDVFKDSAQTWALLADAKVLHYEILGHRLSLVTHRRDRKTEGHVLPILTGDDYGLLDRDLATRWASKEPVILDVGGHIGITAILFKKLFPRARVISVEPAPINHFFLQVNLALNGLSRGPGGVELVKEGLHHQDGQVVEMVYNAEDTTGSSLFWTGDGQPGYSQKHQVSTVTLKTLLERKGVEAVDFMKLECVGCEYGVAHASDSSTLDRIKYVVGALHPNIVFGVPQMDQATAIMFSRGWRMQAFGRRIWKCPQVERSYCTGD
;
A
#
# COMPACT_ATOMS: atom_id res chain seq x y z
N GLN A 1 41.46 -55.90 -14.18
CA GLN A 1 40.33 -56.43 -13.38
C GLN A 1 39.24 -55.37 -13.46
N ASN A 2 38.37 -55.46 -14.48
CA ASN A 2 36.96 -55.91 -14.38
C ASN A 2 36.13 -55.00 -13.45
N ARG A 3 35.02 -54.38 -13.82
CA ARG A 3 34.07 -54.58 -14.93
C ARG A 3 33.14 -53.35 -15.01
N ALA A 4 32.66 -53.05 -16.21
CA ALA A 4 31.44 -52.28 -16.44
C ALA A 4 30.20 -53.02 -15.93
N ALA A 5 29.15 -52.29 -15.54
CA ALA A 5 27.77 -52.77 -15.58
C ALA A 5 26.80 -51.57 -15.65
N ALA A 6 26.13 -51.45 -16.80
CA ALA A 6 24.85 -50.80 -16.92
C ALA A 6 23.75 -51.72 -16.36
N ALA A 7 22.70 -51.15 -15.75
CA ALA A 7 21.39 -51.79 -15.64
C ALA A 7 20.30 -50.72 -15.43
N SER A 8 19.22 -50.92 -16.17
CA SER A 8 18.03 -50.10 -16.35
C SER A 8 16.90 -50.40 -15.36
N CYS A 9 15.92 -49.48 -15.35
CA CYS A 9 14.49 -49.62 -15.01
C CYS A 9 14.06 -49.67 -13.53
N GLY A 10 13.17 -48.73 -13.19
CA GLY A 10 12.35 -48.74 -11.98
C GLY A 10 11.37 -47.57 -11.98
N ALA A 11 10.24 -47.73 -12.67
CA ALA A 11 9.10 -46.82 -12.62
C ALA A 11 8.38 -46.91 -11.26
N SER A 12 7.99 -45.77 -10.69
CA SER A 12 6.90 -45.52 -9.71
C SER A 12 7.18 -44.15 -9.06
N GLN A 13 6.26 -43.22 -8.81
CA GLN A 13 4.80 -43.20 -8.83
C GLN A 13 4.38 -41.76 -9.16
N GLN A 14 3.57 -41.58 -10.19
CA GLN A 14 2.77 -40.36 -10.36
C GLN A 14 1.68 -40.38 -9.28
N GLN A 15 1.69 -39.39 -8.39
CA GLN A 15 0.52 -39.14 -7.54
C GLN A 15 -0.53 -38.40 -8.37
N ALA A 16 -1.67 -39.05 -8.50
CA ALA A 16 -2.83 -38.62 -9.25
C ALA A 16 -3.45 -37.35 -8.64
N VAL A 17 -3.73 -36.37 -9.51
CA VAL A 17 -4.64 -35.27 -9.26
C VAL A 17 -6.08 -35.82 -9.30
N PRO A 18 -6.92 -35.65 -8.27
CA PRO A 18 -8.32 -36.00 -8.39
C PRO A 18 -9.03 -34.94 -9.25
N GLN A 19 -9.48 -35.35 -10.43
CA GLN A 19 -10.52 -34.63 -11.17
C GLN A 19 -11.83 -34.76 -10.39
N SER A 20 -12.37 -33.64 -9.89
CA SER A 20 -13.77 -33.57 -9.50
C SER A 20 -14.57 -32.82 -10.57
N SER A 21 -15.63 -33.48 -10.98
CA SER A 21 -16.62 -33.14 -11.99
C SER A 21 -17.36 -31.84 -11.70
N GLY A 22 -17.87 -31.22 -12.77
CA GLY A 22 -18.44 -29.89 -12.76
C GLY A 22 -19.66 -29.70 -11.85
N ALA A 23 -19.75 -28.48 -11.34
CA ALA A 23 -20.97 -27.87 -10.86
C ALA A 23 -20.94 -26.40 -11.31
N SER A 24 -21.94 -25.98 -12.07
CA SER A 24 -22.10 -24.57 -12.45
C SER A 24 -22.39 -23.77 -11.19
N ALA A 25 -21.50 -22.87 -10.78
CA ALA A 25 -21.74 -22.01 -9.64
C ALA A 25 -22.34 -20.69 -10.15
N ALA A 26 -23.66 -20.56 -9.98
CA ALA A 26 -24.36 -19.30 -10.09
C ALA A 26 -23.77 -18.28 -9.09
N ALA A 27 -23.69 -17.02 -9.52
CA ALA A 27 -23.24 -15.90 -8.70
C ALA A 27 -24.12 -15.75 -7.43
N PRO A 28 -23.55 -15.63 -6.22
CA PRO A 28 -24.36 -15.32 -5.05
C PRO A 28 -24.71 -13.83 -5.03
N ALA A 29 -26.01 -13.59 -4.89
CA ALA A 29 -26.63 -12.29 -4.75
C ALA A 29 -26.16 -11.50 -3.52
N SER A 30 -26.10 -10.18 -3.70
CA SER A 30 -26.27 -9.09 -2.70
C SER A 30 -25.81 -9.36 -1.26
N TRP A 31 -24.64 -8.82 -0.92
CA TRP A 31 -24.18 -8.76 0.48
C TRP A 31 -24.74 -7.52 1.20
N LYS A 32 -25.48 -7.73 2.29
CA LYS A 32 -25.85 -6.71 3.27
C LYS A 32 -24.64 -6.41 4.16
N ALA A 33 -24.18 -5.17 4.16
CA ALA A 33 -23.07 -4.69 4.96
C ALA A 33 -23.47 -4.48 6.43
N GLU A 34 -23.47 -5.54 7.24
CA GLU A 34 -23.66 -5.40 8.69
C GLU A 34 -22.74 -6.36 9.47
N LYS A 35 -21.54 -5.83 9.78
CA LYS A 35 -20.63 -6.10 10.93
C LYS A 35 -19.19 -5.80 10.51
N LEU A 36 -18.91 -4.52 10.28
CA LEU A 36 -17.56 -3.99 10.18
C LEU A 36 -17.16 -3.51 11.58
N TRP A 37 -15.99 -3.95 12.06
CA TRP A 37 -15.37 -3.53 13.33
C TRP A 37 -16.06 -4.02 14.63
N SER A 38 -15.57 -5.14 15.17
CA SER A 38 -15.64 -5.40 16.62
C SER A 38 -14.30 -5.00 17.23
N GLY A 39 -14.19 -3.75 17.66
CA GLY A 39 -12.98 -3.26 18.33
C GLY A 39 -12.57 -4.14 19.53
N PRO A 40 -11.29 -4.12 19.93
CA PRO A 40 -10.79 -4.98 21.00
C PRO A 40 -11.44 -4.65 22.35
N LYS A 41 -11.85 -5.69 23.09
CA LYS A 41 -11.99 -5.62 24.56
C LYS A 41 -10.59 -5.75 25.18
N ALA A 42 -9.76 -4.71 25.10
CA ALA A 42 -8.48 -4.68 25.82
C ALA A 42 -8.12 -3.24 26.21
N GLN A 43 -8.10 -2.99 27.53
CA GLN A 43 -7.67 -1.76 28.22
C GLN A 43 -8.10 -0.45 27.57
N GLN A 44 -9.31 0.01 27.94
CA GLN A 44 -9.74 1.38 27.77
C GLN A 44 -8.77 2.32 28.53
N SER A 45 -7.70 2.80 27.89
CA SER A 45 -7.34 4.20 28.13
C SER A 45 -8.58 5.00 27.75
N ALA A 46 -9.07 5.88 28.62
CA ALA A 46 -10.29 6.63 28.42
C ALA A 46 -10.27 7.36 27.06
N VAL A 47 -10.77 6.71 26.01
CA VAL A 47 -11.03 7.35 24.72
C VAL A 47 -12.08 8.39 25.06
N ALA A 48 -11.70 9.67 25.00
CA ALA A 48 -12.60 10.73 25.41
C ALA A 48 -13.92 10.60 24.61
N ARG A 49 -15.04 10.99 25.21
CA ARG A 49 -16.33 10.86 24.53
C ARG A 49 -16.30 11.65 23.21
N PRO A 50 -16.99 11.17 22.15
CA PRO A 50 -17.17 11.95 20.94
C PRO A 50 -17.67 13.36 21.28
N MET A 51 -16.91 14.37 20.84
CA MET A 51 -17.32 15.76 20.95
C MET A 51 -18.37 16.04 19.88
N SER A 52 -19.43 16.71 20.28
CA SER A 52 -20.41 17.29 19.36
C SER A 52 -19.80 18.45 18.56
N CYS A 53 -20.41 18.78 17.42
CA CYS A 53 -19.98 19.92 16.61
C CYS A 53 -20.00 21.26 17.33
N SER A 54 -20.88 21.41 18.33
CA SER A 54 -20.95 22.57 19.22
C SER A 54 -19.81 22.64 20.24
N GLU A 55 -19.17 21.51 20.57
CA GLU A 55 -18.04 21.47 21.50
C GLU A 55 -16.70 21.74 20.79
N LEU A 56 -16.63 21.65 19.46
CA LEU A 56 -15.43 21.96 18.70
C LEU A 56 -15.19 23.49 18.64
N PRO A 57 -13.95 23.98 18.84
CA PRO A 57 -13.61 25.40 18.73
C PRO A 57 -14.05 26.00 17.39
N ALA A 58 -14.50 27.26 17.34
CA ALA A 58 -14.84 28.02 16.13
C ALA A 58 -13.71 27.97 15.07
N ALA A 59 -14.06 28.12 13.79
CA ALA A 59 -13.03 28.21 12.73
C ALA A 59 -12.08 29.37 13.06
N GLY A 60 -10.76 29.10 13.05
CA GLY A 60 -9.73 30.08 13.40
C GLY A 60 -9.49 30.30 14.91
N SER A 61 -10.22 29.62 15.81
CA SER A 61 -10.05 29.76 17.27
C SER A 61 -9.50 28.51 17.97
N GLY A 62 -9.16 27.47 17.22
CA GLY A 62 -8.67 26.18 17.73
C GLY A 62 -7.37 25.73 17.06
N THR A 63 -6.99 24.48 17.30
CA THR A 63 -5.85 23.88 16.61
C THR A 63 -6.18 23.57 15.15
N GLU A 64 -5.17 23.31 14.33
CA GLU A 64 -5.37 22.81 12.97
C GLU A 64 -6.13 21.48 12.95
N LEU A 65 -5.86 20.60 13.92
CA LEU A 65 -6.60 19.36 14.09
C LEU A 65 -8.08 19.60 14.42
N ASP A 66 -8.40 20.65 15.18
CA ASP A 66 -9.80 21.02 15.44
C ASP A 66 -10.51 21.51 14.18
N SER A 67 -9.79 22.21 13.31
CA SER A 67 -10.32 22.63 12.00
C SER A 67 -10.59 21.41 11.11
N ILE A 68 -9.67 20.44 11.08
CA ILE A 68 -9.86 19.15 10.38
C ILE A 68 -11.04 18.37 10.95
N ARG A 69 -11.17 18.29 12.28
CA ARG A 69 -12.31 17.64 12.95
C ARG A 69 -13.63 18.29 12.57
N ARG A 70 -13.70 19.63 12.57
CA ARG A 70 -14.92 20.33 12.17
C ARG A 70 -15.24 20.09 10.69
N TRP A 71 -14.26 20.14 9.80
CA TRP A 71 -14.45 19.85 8.39
C TRP A 71 -15.05 18.44 8.20
N LEU A 72 -14.42 17.41 8.78
CA LEU A 72 -14.81 16.01 8.58
C LEU A 72 -16.09 15.61 9.32
N LEU A 73 -16.28 16.04 10.57
CA LEU A 73 -17.38 15.58 11.43
C LEU A 73 -18.62 16.47 11.38
N CYS A 74 -18.45 17.73 10.97
CA CYS A 74 -19.51 18.74 11.02
C CYS A 74 -19.81 19.36 9.66
N GLN A 75 -19.20 18.86 8.58
CA GLN A 75 -19.33 19.43 7.24
C GLN A 75 -18.97 20.92 7.22
N GLY A 76 -18.03 21.34 8.07
CA GLY A 76 -17.52 22.72 8.08
C GLY A 76 -16.59 22.98 6.89
N ASP A 77 -16.01 24.17 6.82
CA ASP A 77 -15.06 24.50 5.77
C ASP A 77 -13.74 23.70 5.92
N PRO A 78 -13.10 23.29 4.81
CA PRO A 78 -11.80 22.64 4.84
C PRO A 78 -10.72 23.60 5.39
N PRO A 79 -9.69 23.08 6.09
CA PRO A 79 -8.62 23.91 6.63
C PRO A 79 -7.74 24.52 5.52
N GLU A 80 -7.32 25.76 5.70
CA GLU A 80 -6.37 26.46 4.83
C GLU A 80 -5.00 25.73 4.75
N PRO A 81 -4.34 25.68 3.58
CA PRO A 81 -4.77 26.18 2.27
C PRO A 81 -5.56 25.10 1.52
N ALA A 82 -6.89 25.12 1.63
CA ALA A 82 -7.72 24.19 0.89
C ALA A 82 -7.83 24.62 -0.57
N VAL A 83 -7.56 23.70 -1.49
CA VAL A 83 -8.02 23.80 -2.88
C VAL A 83 -9.53 24.03 -2.88
N GLN A 84 -10.05 24.77 -3.87
CA GLN A 84 -11.49 24.99 -4.03
C GLN A 84 -12.25 23.65 -4.01
N GLN A 85 -12.94 23.38 -2.89
CA GLN A 85 -13.81 22.23 -2.65
C GLN A 85 -13.12 20.85 -2.73
N PRO A 86 -12.31 20.46 -1.72
CA PRO A 86 -11.74 19.12 -1.68
C PRO A 86 -12.87 18.09 -1.51
N GLU A 87 -12.73 16.96 -2.21
CA GLU A 87 -13.66 15.85 -2.08
C GLU A 87 -13.64 15.32 -0.64
N MET A 88 -14.81 15.21 -0.02
CA MET A 88 -14.91 14.64 1.33
C MET A 88 -14.41 13.19 1.29
N PRO A 89 -13.46 12.81 2.17
CA PRO A 89 -13.09 11.42 2.36
C PRO A 89 -14.33 10.55 2.55
N ASP A 90 -14.23 9.26 2.23
CA ASP A 90 -15.17 8.28 2.77
C ASP A 90 -14.94 8.25 4.29
N VAL A 91 -15.57 9.19 4.99
CA VAL A 91 -15.73 9.15 6.43
C VAL A 91 -16.36 7.79 6.71
N PHE A 92 -15.91 7.09 7.75
CA PHE A 92 -16.64 5.92 8.19
C PHE A 92 -18.11 6.35 8.35
N LYS A 93 -19.04 5.53 7.85
CA LYS A 93 -20.49 5.81 8.00
C LYS A 93 -20.87 6.09 9.47
N ASP A 94 -20.01 5.68 10.40
CA ASP A 94 -20.01 6.00 11.81
C ASP A 94 -19.09 7.20 12.15
N SER A 95 -19.71 8.33 12.50
CA SER A 95 -19.01 9.52 13.00
C SER A 95 -18.20 9.26 14.29
N ALA A 96 -18.55 8.24 15.08
CA ALA A 96 -17.82 7.90 16.30
C ALA A 96 -16.46 7.26 16.01
N GLN A 97 -16.37 6.39 14.99
CA GLN A 97 -15.09 5.79 14.58
C GLN A 97 -14.14 6.84 14.01
N THR A 98 -14.66 7.74 13.15
CA THR A 98 -13.89 8.88 12.63
C THR A 98 -13.42 9.78 13.77
N TRP A 99 -14.31 10.09 14.73
CA TRP A 99 -13.93 10.87 15.90
C TRP A 99 -12.82 10.19 16.69
N ALA A 100 -12.92 8.88 16.94
CA ALA A 100 -11.92 8.14 17.73
C ALA A 100 -10.53 8.18 17.08
N LEU A 101 -10.46 8.03 15.76
CA LEU A 101 -9.20 8.15 15.01
C LEU A 101 -8.63 9.57 15.10
N LEU A 102 -9.47 10.60 14.93
CA LEU A 102 -9.02 12.00 14.99
C LEU A 102 -8.73 12.48 16.42
N ALA A 103 -9.27 11.83 17.44
CA ALA A 103 -9.02 12.16 18.84
C ALA A 103 -7.56 11.90 19.24
N ASP A 104 -6.99 10.80 18.76
CA ASP A 104 -5.57 10.43 18.94
C ASP A 104 -4.76 10.64 17.65
N ALA A 105 -5.07 11.67 16.87
CA ALA A 105 -4.30 12.06 15.68
C ALA A 105 -3.35 13.24 15.95
N LYS A 106 -2.40 13.44 15.04
CA LYS A 106 -1.54 14.63 14.95
C LYS A 106 -1.49 15.14 13.51
N VAL A 107 -1.22 16.43 13.35
CA VAL A 107 -0.94 17.06 12.07
C VAL A 107 0.56 17.21 11.90
N LEU A 108 1.06 16.92 10.70
CA LEU A 108 2.46 17.04 10.31
C LEU A 108 2.56 17.92 9.06
N HIS A 109 3.57 18.77 9.01
CA HIS A 109 3.92 19.56 7.82
C HIS A 109 5.36 19.25 7.43
N TYR A 110 5.57 18.77 6.21
CA TYR A 110 6.89 18.42 5.70
C TYR A 110 7.11 18.99 4.31
N GLU A 111 8.34 19.38 4.02
CA GLU A 111 8.78 19.63 2.66
C GLU A 111 9.54 18.40 2.17
N ILE A 112 9.04 17.77 1.12
CA ILE A 112 9.62 16.56 0.55
C ILE A 112 9.83 16.83 -0.94
N LEU A 113 11.06 16.69 -1.41
CA LEU A 113 11.46 16.89 -2.80
C LEU A 113 10.96 18.24 -3.38
N GLY A 114 11.04 19.32 -2.59
CA GLY A 114 10.62 20.67 -2.98
C GLY A 114 9.11 20.93 -2.92
N HIS A 115 8.33 20.00 -2.38
CA HIS A 115 6.88 20.13 -2.24
C HIS A 115 6.44 20.06 -0.78
N ARG A 116 5.63 21.04 -0.36
CA ARG A 116 4.99 21.02 0.96
C ARG A 116 3.82 20.04 1.00
N LEU A 117 3.81 19.19 2.02
CA LEU A 117 2.76 18.25 2.34
C LEU A 117 2.19 18.55 3.74
N SER A 118 0.86 18.55 3.83
CA SER A 118 0.12 18.58 5.09
C SER A 118 -0.49 17.21 5.33
N LEU A 119 -0.14 16.56 6.43
CA LEU A 119 -0.49 15.17 6.71
C LEU A 119 -1.15 15.06 8.07
N VAL A 120 -2.11 14.15 8.18
CA VAL A 120 -2.69 13.66 9.42
C VAL A 120 -2.31 12.20 9.55
N THR A 121 -1.86 11.84 10.74
CA THR A 121 -1.59 10.45 11.10
C THR A 121 -1.90 10.23 12.58
N HIS A 122 -1.79 9.00 13.05
CA HIS A 122 -1.93 8.66 14.45
C HIS A 122 -0.87 9.39 15.31
N ARG A 123 -1.25 9.88 16.48
CA ARG A 123 -0.39 10.68 17.38
C ARG A 123 0.92 9.98 17.71
N ARG A 124 0.85 8.66 17.90
CA ARG A 124 1.99 7.80 18.27
C ARG A 124 2.71 7.17 17.10
N ASP A 125 2.36 7.54 15.86
CA ASP A 125 3.03 7.07 14.66
C ASP A 125 4.45 7.64 14.56
N ARG A 126 5.41 6.92 15.14
CA ARG A 126 6.82 7.31 15.20
C ARG A 126 7.59 6.77 14.01
N LYS A 127 7.16 5.64 13.42
CA LYS A 127 7.89 5.04 12.29
C LYS A 127 7.66 5.83 11.00
N THR A 128 6.48 6.43 10.81
CA THR A 128 6.29 7.36 9.69
C THR A 128 7.28 8.54 9.76
N GLU A 129 7.41 9.17 10.93
CA GLU A 129 8.33 10.30 11.12
C GLU A 129 9.81 9.88 11.09
N GLY A 130 10.15 8.76 11.71
CA GLY A 130 11.53 8.32 11.89
C GLY A 130 12.11 7.49 10.75
N HIS A 131 11.27 6.94 9.86
CA HIS A 131 11.71 6.06 8.77
C HIS A 131 11.13 6.47 7.42
N VAL A 132 9.80 6.59 7.29
CA VAL A 132 9.16 6.83 5.99
C VAL A 132 9.50 8.21 5.44
N LEU A 133 9.31 9.26 6.24
CA LEU A 133 9.59 10.64 5.82
C LEU A 133 11.08 10.87 5.45
N PRO A 134 12.07 10.38 6.22
CA PRO A 134 13.47 10.45 5.82
C PRO A 134 13.79 9.77 4.48
N ILE A 135 13.26 8.57 4.23
CA ILE A 135 13.45 7.83 2.95
C ILE A 135 12.95 8.68 1.78
N LEU A 136 11.75 9.25 1.90
CA LEU A 136 11.16 10.07 0.85
C LEU A 136 11.90 11.39 0.67
N THR A 137 12.38 12.00 1.77
CA THR A 137 13.16 13.25 1.72
C THR A 137 14.53 13.04 1.05
N GLY A 138 15.13 11.86 1.25
CA GLY A 138 16.40 11.45 0.63
C GLY A 138 16.31 11.10 -0.86
N ASP A 139 15.10 11.09 -1.43
CA ASP A 139 14.83 10.59 -2.78
C ASP A 139 15.29 9.14 -2.98
N ASP A 140 15.13 8.28 -1.98
CA ASP A 140 15.55 6.87 -2.06
C ASP A 140 14.84 6.11 -3.20
N TYR A 141 13.69 6.61 -3.65
CA TYR A 141 12.98 6.08 -4.82
C TYR A 141 13.45 6.63 -6.17
N GLY A 142 14.32 7.63 -6.17
CA GLY A 142 14.84 8.27 -7.38
C GLY A 142 13.77 9.00 -8.19
N LEU A 143 12.79 9.61 -7.54
CA LEU A 143 11.70 10.36 -8.18
C LEU A 143 12.22 11.64 -8.86
N LEU A 144 13.36 12.17 -8.43
CA LEU A 144 14.03 13.30 -9.09
C LEU A 144 15.07 12.87 -10.14
N ASP A 145 15.18 11.57 -10.44
CA ASP A 145 16.04 11.09 -11.52
C ASP A 145 15.66 11.84 -12.81
N ARG A 146 16.64 12.54 -13.40
CA ARG A 146 16.45 13.41 -14.56
C ARG A 146 15.80 12.67 -15.72
N ASP A 147 16.04 11.37 -15.83
CA ASP A 147 15.40 10.54 -16.83
C ASP A 147 13.89 10.41 -16.60
N LEU A 148 13.42 10.21 -15.37
CA LEU A 148 11.99 10.14 -15.06
C LEU A 148 11.32 11.50 -15.23
N ALA A 149 11.92 12.54 -14.67
CA ALA A 149 11.42 13.92 -14.77
C ALA A 149 11.31 14.37 -16.24
N THR A 150 12.32 14.09 -17.06
CA THR A 150 12.31 14.46 -18.49
C THR A 150 11.39 13.56 -19.31
N ARG A 151 11.31 12.25 -19.01
CA ARG A 151 10.43 11.30 -19.73
C ARG A 151 8.94 11.58 -19.50
N TRP A 152 8.57 12.13 -18.35
CA TRP A 152 7.17 12.30 -17.97
C TRP A 152 6.67 13.73 -17.91
N ALA A 153 7.55 14.74 -17.95
CA ALA A 153 7.14 16.14 -18.03
C ALA A 153 6.14 16.39 -19.19
N SER A 154 6.26 15.65 -20.29
CA SER A 154 5.42 15.76 -21.49
C SER A 154 4.33 14.68 -21.64
N LYS A 155 4.23 13.69 -20.74
CA LYS A 155 3.29 12.54 -20.85
C LYS A 155 2.25 12.49 -19.73
N GLU A 156 1.28 11.58 -19.87
CA GLU A 156 0.32 11.17 -18.84
C GLU A 156 0.73 9.77 -18.33
N PRO A 157 1.77 9.66 -17.49
CA PRO A 157 2.27 8.36 -17.05
C PRO A 157 1.25 7.65 -16.16
N VAL A 158 1.21 6.33 -16.24
CA VAL A 158 0.45 5.51 -15.28
C VAL A 158 1.37 5.08 -14.15
N ILE A 159 1.02 5.50 -12.93
CA ILE A 159 1.76 5.19 -11.70
C ILE A 159 0.90 4.29 -10.82
N LEU A 160 1.44 3.13 -10.45
CA LEU A 160 0.82 2.20 -9.50
C LEU A 160 1.55 2.29 -8.15
N ASP A 161 0.88 2.84 -7.13
CA ASP A 161 1.39 2.95 -5.76
C ASP A 161 0.87 1.77 -4.93
N VAL A 162 1.66 0.71 -4.81
CA VAL A 162 1.31 -0.46 -4.00
C VAL A 162 1.83 -0.29 -2.58
N GLY A 163 0.90 -0.30 -1.62
CA GLY A 163 1.12 0.08 -0.23
C GLY A 163 1.06 1.59 -0.05
N GLY A 164 -0.07 2.18 -0.45
CA GLY A 164 -0.30 3.63 -0.42
C GLY A 164 -0.18 4.26 0.97
N HIS A 165 -0.22 3.47 2.04
CA HIS A 165 0.01 3.89 3.42
C HIS A 165 -0.90 5.08 3.78
N ILE A 166 -0.39 6.14 4.41
CA ILE A 166 -1.19 7.35 4.68
C ILE A 166 -1.21 8.34 3.50
N GLY A 167 -0.83 7.91 2.30
CA GLY A 167 -0.93 8.67 1.06
C GLY A 167 0.27 9.55 0.69
N ILE A 168 1.39 9.47 1.43
CA ILE A 168 2.53 10.36 1.22
C ILE A 168 3.09 10.25 -0.21
N THR A 169 3.27 9.03 -0.70
CA THR A 169 3.76 8.75 -2.06
C THR A 169 2.77 9.16 -3.13
N ALA A 170 1.48 8.83 -2.97
CA ALA A 170 0.43 9.27 -3.89
C ALA A 170 0.36 10.80 -4.04
N ILE A 171 0.50 11.54 -2.93
CA ILE A 171 0.56 13.01 -2.93
C ILE A 171 1.81 13.49 -3.68
N LEU A 172 2.98 12.91 -3.41
CA LEU A 172 4.22 13.26 -4.09
C LEU A 172 4.14 13.01 -5.59
N PHE A 173 3.61 11.86 -6.02
CA PHE A 173 3.43 11.55 -7.43
C PHE A 173 2.55 12.59 -8.13
N LYS A 174 1.46 13.04 -7.51
CA LYS A 174 0.62 14.10 -8.10
C LYS A 174 1.28 15.47 -8.09
N LYS A 175 2.10 15.80 -7.10
CA LYS A 175 2.80 17.09 -7.05
C LYS A 175 3.97 17.17 -8.04
N LEU A 176 4.73 16.08 -8.19
CA LEU A 176 5.85 15.98 -9.14
C LEU A 176 5.38 15.74 -10.58
N PHE A 177 4.32 14.94 -10.75
CA PHE A 177 3.76 14.57 -12.05
C PHE A 177 2.25 14.86 -12.09
N PRO A 178 1.83 16.13 -12.22
CA PRO A 178 0.41 16.52 -12.14
C PRO A 178 -0.51 15.81 -13.14
N ARG A 179 0.04 15.40 -14.29
CA ARG A 179 -0.68 14.66 -15.33
C ARG A 179 -0.65 13.13 -15.18
N ALA A 180 0.04 12.62 -14.16
CA ALA A 180 0.05 11.20 -13.90
C ALA A 180 -1.34 10.70 -13.51
N ARG A 181 -1.70 9.56 -14.07
CA ARG A 181 -2.78 8.71 -13.58
C ARG A 181 -2.23 7.86 -12.44
N VAL A 182 -2.60 8.18 -11.21
CA VAL A 182 -2.09 7.50 -10.02
C VAL A 182 -3.16 6.54 -9.49
N ILE A 183 -2.81 5.27 -9.35
CA ILE A 183 -3.64 4.23 -8.73
C ILE A 183 -2.94 3.80 -7.44
N SER A 184 -3.58 4.02 -6.28
CA SER A 184 -3.01 3.73 -4.96
C SER A 184 -3.74 2.59 -4.28
N VAL A 185 -3.01 1.53 -3.96
CA VAL A 185 -3.51 0.32 -3.31
C VAL A 185 -3.16 0.35 -1.83
N GLU A 186 -4.16 0.47 -0.96
CA GLU A 186 -3.99 0.45 0.49
C GLU A 186 -5.21 -0.24 1.13
N PRO A 187 -5.07 -1.51 1.55
CA PRO A 187 -6.16 -2.28 2.13
C PRO A 187 -6.39 -2.01 3.62
N ALA A 188 -5.42 -1.44 4.36
CA ALA A 188 -5.57 -1.18 5.79
C ALA A 188 -6.61 -0.07 6.01
N PRO A 189 -7.72 -0.33 6.72
CA PRO A 189 -8.81 0.65 6.82
C PRO A 189 -8.39 1.99 7.44
N ILE A 190 -7.51 1.94 8.46
CA ILE A 190 -7.01 3.14 9.14
C ILE A 190 -6.08 3.94 8.23
N ASN A 191 -5.15 3.27 7.55
CA ASN A 191 -4.26 3.95 6.60
C ASN A 191 -5.04 4.52 5.43
N HIS A 192 -5.99 3.76 4.89
CA HIS A 192 -6.87 4.20 3.82
C HIS A 192 -7.73 5.40 4.23
N PHE A 193 -8.16 5.48 5.49
CA PHE A 193 -8.81 6.68 6.03
C PHE A 193 -7.86 7.88 6.00
N PHE A 194 -6.66 7.76 6.58
CA PHE A 194 -5.68 8.86 6.58
C PHE A 194 -5.25 9.25 5.17
N LEU A 195 -5.09 8.29 4.26
CA LEU A 195 -4.77 8.53 2.85
C LEU A 195 -5.79 9.49 2.22
N GLN A 196 -7.09 9.23 2.40
CA GLN A 196 -8.12 10.10 1.84
C GLN A 196 -8.12 11.49 2.46
N VAL A 197 -7.99 11.59 3.79
CA VAL A 197 -7.87 12.87 4.50
C VAL A 197 -6.67 13.65 3.97
N ASN A 198 -5.52 12.98 3.81
CA ASN A 198 -4.28 13.62 3.39
C ASN A 198 -4.31 14.05 1.92
N LEU A 199 -4.95 13.29 1.02
CA LEU A 199 -5.18 13.74 -0.35
C LEU A 199 -5.95 15.06 -0.38
N ALA A 200 -7.05 15.13 0.37
CA ALA A 200 -7.89 16.31 0.44
C ALA A 200 -7.17 17.51 1.07
N LEU A 201 -6.39 17.31 2.14
CA LEU A 201 -5.54 18.35 2.75
C LEU A 201 -4.46 18.87 1.80
N ASN A 202 -4.09 18.08 0.80
CA ASN A 202 -3.14 18.46 -0.24
C ASN A 202 -3.83 18.91 -1.53
N GLY A 203 -5.15 19.08 -1.51
CA GLY A 203 -5.91 19.59 -2.63
C GLY A 203 -6.02 18.64 -3.82
N LEU A 204 -5.91 17.34 -3.56
CA LEU A 204 -6.00 16.29 -4.58
C LEU A 204 -7.37 15.63 -4.51
N SER A 205 -8.06 15.56 -5.65
CA SER A 205 -9.29 14.80 -5.81
C SER A 205 -9.01 13.29 -5.84
N ARG A 206 -10.04 12.48 -5.57
CA ARG A 206 -9.98 11.05 -5.83
C ARG A 206 -10.57 10.75 -7.21
N GLY A 207 -10.27 9.56 -7.72
CA GLY A 207 -10.80 9.07 -9.00
C GLY A 207 -10.00 9.52 -10.23
N PRO A 208 -10.57 9.34 -11.43
CA PRO A 208 -9.88 9.64 -12.69
C PRO A 208 -9.47 11.13 -12.78
N GLY A 209 -8.17 11.39 -12.99
CA GLY A 209 -7.58 12.74 -12.98
C GLY A 209 -6.95 13.14 -11.64
N GLY A 210 -7.46 12.58 -10.54
CA GLY A 210 -6.89 12.67 -9.19
C GLY A 210 -6.06 11.43 -8.84
N VAL A 211 -6.32 10.86 -7.66
CA VAL A 211 -5.77 9.57 -7.22
C VAL A 211 -6.87 8.52 -7.15
N GLU A 212 -6.75 7.44 -7.90
CA GLU A 212 -7.67 6.31 -7.85
C GLU A 212 -7.32 5.39 -6.68
N LEU A 213 -8.25 5.18 -5.75
CA LEU A 213 -8.00 4.38 -4.55
C LEU A 213 -8.52 2.95 -4.69
N VAL A 214 -7.73 2.00 -4.20
CA VAL A 214 -8.07 0.57 -4.17
C VAL A 214 -7.94 0.07 -2.73
N LYS A 215 -9.08 -0.38 -2.16
CA LYS A 215 -9.19 -0.94 -0.81
C LYS A 215 -8.93 -2.46 -0.75
N GLU A 216 -8.71 -3.10 -1.90
CA GLU A 216 -8.34 -4.50 -2.00
C GLU A 216 -6.83 -4.68 -1.79
N GLY A 217 -6.41 -5.78 -1.16
CA GLY A 217 -4.99 -6.12 -1.02
C GLY A 217 -4.48 -6.86 -2.26
N LEU A 218 -3.29 -6.48 -2.77
CA LEU A 218 -2.66 -7.28 -3.81
C LEU A 218 -2.30 -8.67 -3.27
N HIS A 219 -2.67 -9.70 -4.02
CA HIS A 219 -2.49 -11.09 -3.63
C HIS A 219 -2.29 -12.00 -4.85
N HIS A 220 -2.06 -13.29 -4.61
CA HIS A 220 -1.91 -14.29 -5.66
C HIS A 220 -3.24 -14.80 -6.25
N GLN A 221 -4.37 -14.48 -5.61
CA GLN A 221 -5.69 -14.91 -6.03
C GLN A 221 -6.73 -13.81 -5.79
N ASP A 222 -7.68 -13.68 -6.70
CA ASP A 222 -8.79 -12.72 -6.60
C ASP A 222 -9.86 -13.17 -5.59
N GLY A 223 -10.49 -12.20 -4.94
CA GLY A 223 -11.74 -12.39 -4.20
C GLY A 223 -11.62 -13.21 -2.92
N GLN A 224 -10.40 -13.50 -2.45
CA GLN A 224 -10.22 -14.08 -1.14
C GLN A 224 -10.47 -13.03 -0.07
N VAL A 225 -10.98 -13.48 1.08
CA VAL A 225 -11.05 -12.66 2.28
C VAL A 225 -9.95 -13.14 3.19
N VAL A 226 -8.95 -12.28 3.39
CA VAL A 226 -7.78 -12.59 4.22
C VAL A 226 -7.76 -11.70 5.45
N GLU A 227 -7.23 -12.23 6.55
CA GLU A 227 -7.04 -11.45 7.76
C GLU A 227 -5.72 -10.67 7.64
N MET A 228 -5.81 -9.35 7.76
CA MET A 228 -4.66 -8.45 7.79
C MET A 228 -4.41 -7.99 9.22
N VAL A 229 -3.15 -8.04 9.66
CA VAL A 229 -2.71 -7.51 10.96
C VAL A 229 -2.14 -6.10 10.78
N TYR A 230 -2.46 -5.20 11.70
CA TYR A 230 -1.94 -3.83 11.72
C TYR A 230 -1.69 -3.36 13.15
N ASN A 231 -0.87 -2.32 13.26
CA ASN A 231 -0.58 -1.69 14.53
C ASN A 231 -1.69 -0.70 14.89
N ALA A 232 -2.14 -0.72 16.14
CA ALA A 232 -3.19 0.19 16.62
C ALA A 232 -2.72 1.65 16.74
N GLU A 233 -1.41 1.87 16.85
CA GLU A 233 -0.82 3.14 17.26
C GLU A 233 0.22 3.70 16.28
N ASP A 234 0.55 2.91 15.25
CA ASP A 234 1.52 3.20 14.20
C ASP A 234 0.92 2.76 12.87
N THR A 235 1.11 3.54 11.81
CA THR A 235 0.46 3.25 10.52
C THR A 235 1.31 2.35 9.63
N THR A 236 2.52 1.98 10.05
CA THR A 236 3.47 1.18 9.28
C THR A 236 3.43 -0.31 9.64
N GLY A 237 3.88 -1.16 8.71
CA GLY A 237 4.01 -2.61 8.95
C GLY A 237 2.69 -3.39 8.93
N SER A 238 1.62 -2.80 8.41
CA SER A 238 0.36 -3.52 8.12
C SER A 238 0.60 -4.61 7.08
N SER A 239 0.21 -5.85 7.35
CA SER A 239 0.53 -7.01 6.50
C SER A 239 -0.59 -8.05 6.46
N LEU A 240 -0.81 -8.62 5.27
CA LEU A 240 -1.72 -9.77 5.04
C LEU A 240 -1.12 -11.11 5.46
N PHE A 241 0.17 -11.14 5.75
CA PHE A 241 0.94 -12.37 5.82
C PHE A 241 1.58 -12.62 7.19
N TRP A 242 1.35 -11.71 8.13
CA TRP A 242 1.94 -11.76 9.45
C TRP A 242 0.85 -11.95 10.51
N THR A 243 1.11 -12.79 11.51
CA THR A 243 0.10 -13.17 12.53
C THR A 243 0.06 -12.25 13.75
N GLY A 244 1.02 -11.33 13.89
CA GLY A 244 1.07 -10.40 15.03
C GLY A 244 1.74 -10.95 16.29
N ASP A 245 2.12 -12.23 16.30
CA ASP A 245 2.54 -12.92 17.52
C ASP A 245 3.88 -12.35 18.06
N GLY A 246 3.81 -11.74 19.25
CA GLY A 246 4.98 -11.33 20.03
C GLY A 246 5.50 -9.90 19.82
N GLN A 247 4.90 -9.08 18.95
CA GLN A 247 5.30 -7.67 18.80
C GLN A 247 4.26 -6.69 19.39
N PRO A 248 4.68 -5.76 20.26
CA PRO A 248 3.77 -4.77 20.85
C PRO A 248 3.04 -3.93 19.80
N GLY A 249 1.74 -3.72 20.01
CA GLY A 249 0.91 -2.82 19.21
C GLY A 249 0.23 -3.45 18.00
N TYR A 250 0.70 -4.61 17.51
CA TYR A 250 0.11 -5.31 16.37
C TYR A 250 -0.94 -6.35 16.77
N SER A 251 -1.98 -5.86 17.43
CA SER A 251 -3.07 -6.70 17.94
C SER A 251 -4.35 -6.63 17.10
N GLN A 252 -4.40 -5.71 16.14
CA GLN A 252 -5.61 -5.44 15.39
C GLN A 252 -5.66 -6.27 14.12
N LYS A 253 -6.85 -6.83 13.85
CA LYS A 253 -7.12 -7.72 12.72
C LYS A 253 -8.29 -7.16 11.93
N HIS A 254 -8.18 -7.17 10.61
CA HIS A 254 -9.28 -6.78 9.73
C HIS A 254 -9.33 -7.70 8.53
N GLN A 255 -10.53 -8.09 8.14
CA GLN A 255 -10.73 -8.86 6.92
C GLN A 255 -10.72 -7.92 5.72
N VAL A 256 -9.86 -8.22 4.75
CA VAL A 256 -9.78 -7.45 3.50
C VAL A 256 -9.95 -8.40 2.32
N SER A 257 -10.60 -7.91 1.27
CA SER A 257 -10.71 -8.63 0.01
C SER A 257 -9.42 -8.50 -0.79
N THR A 258 -9.08 -9.53 -1.55
CA THR A 258 -7.87 -9.57 -2.37
C THR A 258 -8.14 -9.37 -3.85
N VAL A 259 -7.13 -8.86 -4.56
CA VAL A 259 -7.11 -8.76 -6.02
C VAL A 259 -5.72 -9.10 -6.55
N THR A 260 -5.64 -9.76 -7.69
CA THR A 260 -4.38 -10.00 -8.40
C THR A 260 -3.96 -8.75 -9.16
N LEU A 261 -2.66 -8.61 -9.42
CA LEU A 261 -2.14 -7.50 -10.22
C LEU A 261 -2.79 -7.48 -11.62
N LYS A 262 -2.89 -8.64 -12.28
CA LYS A 262 -3.53 -8.77 -13.58
C LYS A 262 -4.95 -8.24 -13.58
N THR A 263 -5.79 -8.76 -12.69
CA THR A 263 -7.19 -8.36 -12.57
C THR A 263 -7.32 -6.87 -12.23
N LEU A 264 -6.45 -6.33 -11.37
CA LEU A 264 -6.44 -4.90 -11.08
C LEU A 264 -6.16 -4.06 -12.33
N LEU A 265 -5.12 -4.41 -13.10
CA LEU A 265 -4.76 -3.68 -14.33
C LEU A 265 -5.89 -3.76 -15.37
N GLU A 266 -6.50 -4.93 -15.54
CA GLU A 266 -7.62 -5.14 -16.46
C GLU A 266 -8.87 -4.33 -16.03
N ARG A 267 -9.27 -4.39 -14.75
CA ARG A 267 -10.40 -3.62 -14.20
C ARG A 267 -10.19 -2.10 -14.35
N LYS A 268 -8.94 -1.65 -14.29
CA LYS A 268 -8.58 -0.24 -14.44
C LYS A 268 -8.33 0.16 -15.89
N GLY A 269 -8.41 -0.75 -16.85
CA GLY A 269 -8.10 -0.47 -18.25
C GLY A 269 -6.67 0.03 -18.44
N VAL A 270 -5.71 -0.55 -17.70
CA VAL A 270 -4.30 -0.18 -17.74
C VAL A 270 -3.54 -1.19 -18.61
N GLU A 271 -3.10 -0.73 -19.78
CA GLU A 271 -2.30 -1.55 -20.70
C GLU A 271 -0.82 -1.60 -20.32
N ALA A 272 -0.30 -0.49 -19.76
CA ALA A 272 1.08 -0.38 -19.32
C ALA A 272 1.18 0.50 -18.06
N VAL A 273 2.12 0.15 -17.17
CA VAL A 273 2.47 0.91 -15.97
C VAL A 273 3.87 1.49 -16.18
N ASP A 274 3.99 2.82 -16.16
CA ASP A 274 5.27 3.50 -16.33
C ASP A 274 6.14 3.38 -15.08
N PHE A 275 5.50 3.36 -13.91
CA PHE A 275 6.19 3.22 -12.62
C PHE A 275 5.30 2.52 -11.61
N MET A 276 5.88 1.56 -10.90
CA MET A 276 5.25 0.93 -9.76
C MET A 276 6.11 1.14 -8.51
N LYS A 277 5.50 1.70 -7.46
CA LYS A 277 6.03 1.53 -6.11
C LYS A 277 5.50 0.20 -5.57
N LEU A 278 6.38 -0.68 -5.08
CA LEU A 278 6.01 -1.99 -4.55
C LEU A 278 6.51 -2.15 -3.11
N GLU A 279 5.71 -1.71 -2.14
CA GLU A 279 6.00 -1.80 -0.71
C GLU A 279 4.75 -2.11 0.09
N CYS A 280 4.44 -3.38 0.25
CA CYS A 280 3.18 -3.86 0.83
C CYS A 280 3.40 -4.93 1.90
N VAL A 281 4.59 -4.96 2.50
CA VAL A 281 4.93 -5.70 3.70
C VAL A 281 4.57 -7.19 3.55
N GLY A 282 5.17 -7.85 2.56
CA GLY A 282 5.05 -9.28 2.28
C GLY A 282 4.36 -9.61 0.95
N CYS A 283 3.53 -8.70 0.42
CA CYS A 283 2.84 -8.94 -0.85
C CYS A 283 3.76 -8.88 -2.07
N GLU A 284 4.99 -8.33 -1.93
CA GLU A 284 5.93 -8.14 -3.03
C GLU A 284 6.28 -9.48 -3.71
N TYR A 285 6.53 -10.50 -2.90
CA TYR A 285 6.83 -11.85 -3.38
C TYR A 285 5.61 -12.53 -4.00
N GLY A 286 4.42 -12.32 -3.41
CA GLY A 286 3.17 -12.86 -3.93
C GLY A 286 2.85 -12.31 -5.32
N VAL A 287 3.04 -10.99 -5.52
CA VAL A 287 2.87 -10.34 -6.82
C VAL A 287 3.83 -10.91 -7.86
N ALA A 288 5.12 -11.08 -7.52
CA ALA A 288 6.11 -11.62 -8.45
C ALA A 288 5.85 -13.09 -8.83
N HIS A 289 5.43 -13.92 -7.89
CA HIS A 289 5.16 -15.35 -8.13
C HIS A 289 3.85 -15.60 -8.88
N ALA A 290 2.80 -14.84 -8.56
CA ALA A 290 1.47 -15.09 -9.08
C ALA A 290 1.21 -14.46 -10.46
N SER A 291 2.04 -13.49 -10.84
CA SER A 291 1.87 -12.77 -12.11
C SER A 291 2.61 -13.50 -13.23
N ASP A 292 1.91 -13.75 -14.33
CA ASP A 292 2.55 -14.23 -15.56
C ASP A 292 3.49 -13.16 -16.14
N SER A 293 4.43 -13.58 -17.00
CA SER A 293 5.38 -12.65 -17.62
C SER A 293 4.66 -11.56 -18.42
N SER A 294 3.54 -11.87 -19.09
CA SER A 294 2.77 -10.88 -19.85
C SER A 294 2.20 -9.75 -18.99
N THR A 295 1.90 -10.02 -17.72
CA THR A 295 1.46 -9.03 -16.74
C THR A 295 2.64 -8.20 -16.22
N LEU A 296 3.73 -8.88 -15.83
CA LEU A 296 4.93 -8.22 -15.30
C LEU A 296 5.61 -7.32 -16.34
N ASP A 297 5.62 -7.72 -17.61
CA ASP A 297 6.26 -6.99 -18.70
C ASP A 297 5.48 -5.71 -19.09
N ARG A 298 4.26 -5.52 -18.56
CA ARG A 298 3.53 -4.23 -18.65
C ARG A 298 4.15 -3.15 -17.76
N ILE A 299 5.00 -3.52 -16.80
CA ILE A 299 5.55 -2.60 -15.81
C ILE A 299 6.98 -2.22 -16.18
N LYS A 300 7.17 -0.95 -16.55
CA LYS A 300 8.46 -0.46 -17.09
C LYS A 300 9.52 -0.26 -16.02
N TYR A 301 9.11 0.26 -14.87
CA TYR A 301 10.01 0.57 -13.78
C TYR A 301 9.35 0.26 -12.45
N VAL A 302 10.12 -0.35 -11.56
CA VAL A 302 9.65 -0.69 -10.22
C VAL A 302 10.68 -0.26 -9.21
N VAL A 303 10.19 0.38 -8.16
CA VAL A 303 10.94 0.68 -6.94
C VAL A 303 10.17 0.15 -5.75
N GLY A 304 10.87 -0.40 -4.77
CA GLY A 304 10.24 -0.74 -3.52
C GLY A 304 11.20 -1.40 -2.54
N ALA A 305 10.63 -1.96 -1.50
CA ALA A 305 11.33 -2.56 -0.38
C ALA A 305 10.96 -4.04 -0.26
N LEU A 306 11.97 -4.90 -0.22
CA LEU A 306 11.81 -6.31 0.11
C LEU A 306 11.76 -6.42 1.63
N HIS A 307 10.68 -7.02 2.12
CA HIS A 307 10.45 -7.28 3.54
C HIS A 307 10.84 -8.74 3.84
N PRO A 308 12.06 -9.02 4.32
CA PRO A 308 12.49 -10.39 4.57
C PRO A 308 11.73 -11.03 5.75
N ASN A 309 11.56 -12.35 5.71
CA ASN A 309 11.04 -13.17 6.82
C ASN A 309 9.57 -12.94 7.22
N ILE A 310 8.74 -12.31 6.39
CA ILE A 310 7.32 -12.10 6.72
C ILE A 310 6.44 -13.29 6.27
N VAL A 311 6.79 -13.98 5.18
CA VAL A 311 5.85 -14.93 4.52
C VAL A 311 6.51 -16.18 3.97
N PHE A 312 7.71 -16.02 3.42
CA PHE A 312 8.29 -16.97 2.50
C PHE A 312 9.61 -17.50 3.07
N GLY A 313 9.87 -18.79 2.86
CA GLY A 313 11.21 -19.33 3.07
C GLY A 313 12.20 -18.64 2.13
N VAL A 314 13.49 -18.65 2.51
CA VAL A 314 14.59 -18.10 1.72
C VAL A 314 14.49 -18.47 0.22
N PRO A 315 14.17 -19.72 -0.18
CA PRO A 315 14.09 -20.07 -1.61
C PRO A 315 13.00 -19.33 -2.39
N GLN A 316 11.83 -19.11 -1.79
CA GLN A 316 10.73 -18.39 -2.45
C GLN A 316 11.02 -16.89 -2.54
N MET A 317 11.73 -16.33 -1.56
CA MET A 317 12.22 -14.95 -1.63
C MET A 317 13.26 -14.80 -2.75
N ASP A 318 14.19 -15.74 -2.89
CA ASP A 318 15.22 -15.73 -3.94
C ASP A 318 14.60 -15.80 -5.33
N GLN A 319 13.60 -16.67 -5.54
CA GLN A 319 12.90 -16.80 -6.81
C GLN A 319 12.16 -15.51 -7.21
N ALA A 320 11.38 -14.93 -6.30
CA ALA A 320 10.69 -13.67 -6.54
C ALA A 320 11.69 -12.54 -6.84
N THR A 321 12.79 -12.47 -6.09
CA THR A 321 13.86 -11.50 -6.31
C THR A 321 14.52 -11.68 -7.68
N ALA A 322 14.76 -12.92 -8.12
CA ALA A 322 15.28 -13.20 -9.46
C ALA A 322 14.30 -12.78 -10.57
N ILE A 323 13.00 -13.01 -10.39
CA ILE A 323 11.95 -12.56 -11.32
C ILE A 323 11.97 -11.03 -11.46
N MET A 324 12.10 -10.30 -10.35
CA MET A 324 12.15 -8.85 -10.33
C MET A 324 13.44 -8.32 -10.97
N PHE A 325 14.61 -8.83 -10.56
CA PHE A 325 15.91 -8.34 -11.05
C PHE A 325 16.18 -8.66 -12.52
N SER A 326 15.69 -9.80 -13.03
CA SER A 326 15.78 -10.11 -14.46
C SER A 326 15.04 -9.10 -15.35
N ARG A 327 14.10 -8.34 -14.79
CA ARG A 327 13.36 -7.26 -15.45
C ARG A 327 13.95 -5.86 -15.21
N GLY A 328 15.07 -5.75 -14.51
CA GLY A 328 15.70 -4.47 -14.18
C GLY A 328 14.97 -3.67 -13.10
N TRP A 329 14.08 -4.30 -12.33
CA TRP A 329 13.39 -3.67 -11.20
C TRP A 329 14.39 -3.31 -10.11
N ARG A 330 14.27 -2.11 -9.51
CA ARG A 330 15.16 -1.63 -8.46
C ARG A 330 14.53 -1.87 -7.10
N MET A 331 15.00 -2.87 -6.36
CA MET A 331 14.47 -3.16 -5.02
C MET A 331 15.50 -2.83 -3.95
N GLN A 332 15.06 -2.28 -2.82
CA GLN A 332 15.86 -2.07 -1.62
C GLN A 332 15.56 -3.18 -0.62
N ALA A 333 16.57 -3.81 -0.04
CA ALA A 333 16.37 -4.65 1.15
C ALA A 333 16.58 -3.77 2.38
N PHE A 334 15.71 -3.87 3.40
CA PHE A 334 15.85 -3.11 4.65
C PHE A 334 17.30 -3.11 5.15
N GLY A 335 17.93 -1.93 5.22
CA GLY A 335 19.30 -1.76 5.73
C GLY A 335 20.45 -1.91 4.73
N ARG A 336 20.22 -2.13 3.42
CA ARG A 336 21.27 -2.09 2.38
C ARG A 336 20.87 -1.17 1.22
N ARG A 337 21.85 -0.47 0.63
CA ARG A 337 21.65 0.44 -0.52
C ARG A 337 21.01 -0.31 -1.70
N ILE A 338 20.15 0.41 -2.43
CA ILE A 338 19.43 0.02 -3.65
C ILE A 338 20.20 -1.01 -4.48
N TRP A 339 19.60 -2.17 -4.73
CA TRP A 339 20.09 -3.11 -5.74
C TRP A 339 19.74 -2.54 -7.11
N LYS A 340 20.67 -1.81 -7.72
CA LYS A 340 20.61 -1.53 -9.16
C LYS A 340 21.10 -2.78 -9.87
N CYS A 341 20.23 -3.46 -10.62
CA CYS A 341 20.67 -4.34 -11.69
C CYS A 341 20.78 -3.49 -12.96
N PRO A 342 21.98 -3.12 -13.45
CA PRO A 342 22.11 -2.55 -14.78
C PRO A 342 21.91 -3.70 -15.76
N GLN A 343 20.99 -3.53 -16.71
CA GLN A 343 21.00 -4.40 -17.87
C GLN A 343 22.37 -4.30 -18.56
N VAL A 344 22.91 -5.48 -18.91
CA VAL A 344 24.11 -5.68 -19.76
C VAL A 344 25.47 -5.49 -19.05
N GLU A 345 25.85 -6.43 -18.18
CA GLU A 345 27.08 -7.22 -18.30
C GLU A 345 27.22 -8.17 -17.10
N ARG A 346 27.55 -9.43 -17.37
CA ARG A 346 27.71 -10.50 -16.38
C ARG A 346 28.92 -10.25 -15.49
N SER A 347 28.76 -9.50 -14.42
CA SER A 347 29.66 -9.48 -13.26
C SER A 347 29.01 -8.60 -12.20
N TYR A 348 29.25 -8.87 -10.91
CA TYR A 348 28.65 -8.20 -9.74
C TYR A 348 27.32 -8.76 -9.22
N CYS A 349 27.26 -10.08 -9.04
CA CYS A 349 26.57 -10.67 -7.88
C CYS A 349 27.62 -11.20 -6.90
N THR A 350 28.34 -10.30 -6.25
CA THR A 350 29.12 -10.62 -5.04
C THR A 350 29.03 -9.42 -4.12
N GLY A 351 28.43 -9.60 -2.96
CA GLY A 351 28.48 -8.65 -1.86
C GLY A 351 28.52 -9.42 -0.56
N ASP A 352 29.55 -9.13 0.23
CA ASP A 352 29.82 -9.63 1.58
C ASP A 352 28.65 -9.43 2.56
#